data_AF-A0A9D9E5U4-F1
#
_entry.id   AF-A0A9D9E5U4-F1
#
_cell.length_a   1.000
_cell.length_b   1.000
_cell.length_c   1.000
_cell.angle_alpha   90.00
_cell.angle_beta   90.00
_cell.angle_gamma   90.00
#
_symmetry.space_group_name_H-M   'P 1'
#
loop_
_entity.id
_entity.type
_entity.pdbx_description
1 polymer ?
#
loop_
_entity_poly.entity_id
_entity_poly.type
_entity_poly.pdbx_seq_one_letter_code
_entity_poly.pdbx_strand_id
1 'polypeptide(L)' 'MFNPYQTNCYFLTDETSGSTVVIDSGCYSRSECEKIKHLACTKDWHIEQLLATHLHIDHIFGAQFMIETFDCPFGAYK' A
#
# COMPACT_ATOMS: atom_id res chain seq x y z
N MET A 1 10.52 -2.63 2.17
CA MET A 1 10.55 -4.06 1.83
C MET A 1 9.63 -4.79 2.79
N PHE A 2 8.67 -5.52 2.25
CA PHE A 2 7.57 -6.17 2.97
C PHE A 2 7.56 -7.66 2.62
N ASN A 3 6.90 -8.46 3.48
CA ASN A 3 6.70 -9.92 3.40
C ASN A 3 8.01 -10.76 3.29
N PRO A 4 7.90 -12.10 3.42
CA PRO A 4 9.05 -13.00 3.25
C PRO A 4 9.65 -13.03 1.83
N TYR A 5 8.90 -12.59 0.83
CA TYR A 5 9.32 -12.49 -0.58
C TYR A 5 10.04 -11.18 -0.90
N GLN A 6 10.22 -10.30 0.10
CA GLN A 6 10.97 -9.07 -0.05
C GLN A 6 10.35 -8.10 -1.07
N THR A 7 9.02 -8.07 -1.15
CA THR A 7 8.29 -7.18 -2.06
C THR A 7 8.60 -5.71 -1.72
N ASN A 8 8.92 -4.94 -2.76
CA ASN A 8 9.08 -3.50 -2.64
C ASN A 8 7.70 -2.85 -2.66
N CYS A 9 7.45 -1.94 -1.71
CA CYS A 9 6.24 -1.14 -1.65
C CYS A 9 6.65 0.32 -1.75
N TYR A 10 6.01 1.06 -2.64
CA TYR A 10 6.30 2.46 -2.89
C TYR A 10 5.09 3.33 -2.53
N PHE A 11 5.38 4.54 -2.08
CA PHE A 11 4.39 5.57 -1.79
C PHE A 11 4.74 6.77 -2.68
N LEU A 12 3.86 7.09 -3.61
CA LEU A 12 3.95 8.28 -4.44
C LEU A 12 2.98 9.31 -3.86
N THR A 13 3.51 10.40 -3.31
CA THR A 13 2.70 11.42 -2.63
C THR A 13 2.86 12.76 -3.32
N ASP A 14 1.76 13.46 -3.55
CA ASP A 14 1.78 14.90 -3.78
C ASP A 14 1.99 15.62 -2.44
N GLU A 15 3.16 16.24 -2.28
CA GLU A 15 3.55 16.94 -1.05
C GLU A 15 2.64 18.12 -0.70
N THR A 16 1.86 18.65 -1.65
CA THR A 16 0.96 19.79 -1.41
C THR A 16 -0.37 19.33 -0.84
N SER A 17 -0.97 18.30 -1.42
CA SER A 17 -2.31 17.81 -1.04
C SER A 17 -2.28 16.66 -0.04
N GLY A 18 -1.16 15.95 0.08
CA GLY A 18 -1.07 14.70 0.84
C GLY A 18 -1.69 13.50 0.12
N SER A 19 -2.22 13.67 -1.10
CA SER A 19 -2.77 12.56 -1.90
C SER A 19 -1.66 11.58 -2.25
N THR A 20 -1.88 10.31 -1.93
CA THR A 20 -0.86 9.26 -2.05
C THR A 20 -1.39 8.05 -2.80
N VAL A 21 -0.59 7.57 -3.73
CA VAL A 21 -0.78 6.28 -4.40
C VAL A 21 0.22 5.28 -3.83
N VAL A 22 -0.28 4.09 -3.47
CA VAL A 22 0.56 2.98 -3.00
C VAL A 22 0.76 1.99 -4.13
N ILE A 23 2.00 1.56 -4.36
CA ILE A 23 2.36 0.58 -5.39
C ILE A 23 2.90 -0.66 -4.70
N ASP A 24 2.37 -1.83 -5.06
CA ASP A 24 2.78 -3.17 -4.60
C ASP A 24 2.83 -3.31 -3.07
N SER A 25 1.70 -3.01 -2.41
CA SER A 25 1.58 -3.24 -0.96
C SER A 25 1.60 -4.72 -0.63
N GLY A 26 2.79 -5.23 -0.31
CA GLY A 26 3.02 -6.60 0.12
C GLY A 26 2.94 -6.81 1.63
N CYS A 27 2.25 -5.96 2.41
CA CYS A 27 2.18 -6.20 3.86
C CYS A 27 1.50 -7.55 4.15
N TYR A 28 2.17 -8.42 4.91
CA TYR A 28 1.70 -9.78 5.18
C TYR A 28 1.41 -10.00 6.66
N SER A 29 2.34 -9.56 7.51
CA SER A 29 2.18 -9.63 8.96
C SER A 29 1.45 -8.40 9.50
N ARG A 30 0.77 -8.56 10.64
CA ARG A 30 0.10 -7.44 11.32
C ARG A 30 1.06 -6.28 11.61
N SER A 31 2.30 -6.56 12.00
CA SER A 31 3.29 -5.51 12.28
C SER A 31 3.68 -4.73 11.03
N GLU A 32 3.70 -5.37 9.86
CA GLU A 32 3.91 -4.70 8.58
C GLU A 32 2.72 -3.82 8.18
N CYS A 33 1.50 -4.31 8.35
CA CYS A 33 0.29 -3.52 8.13
C CYS A 33 0.26 -2.28 9.02
N GLU A 34 0.57 -2.43 10.31
CA GLU A 34 0.64 -1.30 11.25
C GLU A 34 1.75 -0.31 10.91
N LYS A 35 2.89 -0.76 10.34
CA LYS A 35 3.93 0.16 9.86
C LYS A 35 3.40 1.07 8.73
N ILE A 36 2.64 0.52 7.78
CA ILE A 36 2.03 1.32 6.71
C ILE A 36 1.05 2.34 7.29
N LYS A 37 0.16 1.88 8.18
CA LYS A 37 -0.83 2.74 8.83
C LYS A 37 -0.18 3.87 9.64
N HIS A 38 0.86 3.55 10.41
CA HIS A 38 1.59 4.53 11.18
C HIS A 38 2.31 5.54 10.28
N LEU A 39 2.91 5.09 9.18
CA LEU A 39 3.59 5.96 8.23
C LEU A 39 2.60 6.94 7.58
N ALA A 40 1.47 6.43 7.06
CA ALA A 40 0.43 7.26 6.45
C ALA A 40 -0.11 8.30 7.44
N CYS A 41 -0.38 7.89 8.69
CA CYS A 41 -0.85 8.80 9.73
C CYS A 41 0.20 9.86 10.12
N THR A 42 1.48 9.49 10.21
CA THR A 42 2.56 10.40 10.63
C THR A 42 2.88 11.44 9.55
N LYS A 43 2.64 11.08 8.28
CA LYS A 43 2.90 11.92 7.12
C LYS A 43 1.68 12.66 6.60
N ASP A 44 0.53 12.50 7.26
CA ASP A 44 -0.77 13.04 6.84
C ASP A 44 -1.12 12.67 5.39
N TRP A 45 -0.90 11.40 5.04
CA TRP A 45 -1.17 10.88 3.70
C TRP A 45 -2.60 10.43 3.55
N HIS A 46 -3.23 10.87 2.46
CA HIS A 46 -4.53 10.42 2.01
C HIS A 46 -4.31 9.36 0.93
N ILE A 47 -4.42 8.07 1.30
CA ILE A 47 -4.24 6.98 0.34
C ILE A 47 -5.46 6.90 -0.57
N GLU A 48 -5.32 7.31 -1.82
CA GLU A 48 -6.42 7.38 -2.79
C GLU A 48 -6.47 6.17 -3.74
N GLN A 49 -5.37 5.45 -3.88
CA GLN A 49 -5.29 4.33 -4.82
C GLN A 49 -4.23 3.32 -4.38
N LEU A 50 -4.56 2.03 -4.48
CA LEU A 50 -3.60 0.94 -4.48
C LEU A 50 -3.41 0.44 -5.91
N LEU A 51 -2.16 0.35 -6.36
CA LEU A 51 -1.78 -0.20 -7.66
C LEU A 51 -0.89 -1.43 -7.47
N ALA A 52 -1.16 -2.48 -8.23
CA ALA A 52 -0.24 -3.59 -8.41
C ALA A 52 0.44 -3.50 -9.79
N THR A 53 1.76 -3.65 -9.84
CA THR A 53 2.53 -3.69 -11.09
C THR A 53 2.14 -4.90 -11.95
N HIS A 54 1.76 -5.99 -11.31
CA HIS A 54 1.24 -7.22 -11.90
C HIS A 54 0.40 -7.99 -10.86
N LEU A 55 -0.31 -9.05 -11.23
CA LEU A 55 -1.13 -9.84 -10.30
C LEU A 55 -0.38 -11.10 -9.84
N HIS A 56 0.50 -10.96 -8.85
CA HIS A 56 1.24 -12.06 -8.25
C HIS A 56 0.85 -12.25 -6.77
N ILE A 57 1.14 -13.44 -6.24
CA ILE A 57 0.67 -13.88 -4.94
C ILE A 57 1.33 -13.13 -3.77
N ASP A 58 2.53 -12.60 -3.95
CA ASP A 58 3.31 -11.96 -2.88
C ASP A 58 2.74 -10.60 -2.44
N HIS A 59 2.11 -9.84 -3.34
CA HIS A 59 1.46 -8.56 -3.01
C HIS A 59 -0.07 -8.58 -2.97
N ILE A 60 -0.73 -9.70 -3.30
CA ILE A 60 -2.18 -9.79 -3.11
C ILE A 60 -2.56 -9.81 -1.62
N PHE A 61 -1.66 -10.30 -0.74
CA PHE A 61 -1.92 -10.42 0.68
C PHE A 61 -2.18 -9.08 1.39
N GLY A 62 -1.46 -8.02 0.99
CA GLY A 62 -1.62 -6.70 1.58
C GLY A 62 -2.78 -5.90 0.99
N ALA A 63 -3.30 -6.31 -0.16
CA ALA A 63 -4.30 -5.54 -0.89
C ALA A 63 -5.61 -5.39 -0.11
N GLN A 64 -6.12 -6.48 0.48
CA GLN A 64 -7.36 -6.44 1.25
C GLN A 64 -7.26 -5.48 2.44
N PHE A 65 -6.16 -5.56 3.20
CA PHE A 65 -5.91 -4.66 4.33
C PHE A 65 -5.92 -3.19 3.90
N MET A 66 -5.29 -2.87 2.77
CA MET A 66 -5.24 -1.50 2.26
C MET A 66 -6.63 -0.99 1.88
N ILE A 67 -7.41 -1.78 1.15
CA ILE A 67 -8.77 -1.42 0.73
C ILE A 67 -9.65 -1.18 1.96
N GLU A 68 -9.62 -2.09 2.95
CA GLU A 68 -10.44 -1.96 4.16
C GLU A 68 -10.01 -0.82 5.09
N THR A 69 -8.70 -0.54 5.17
CA THR A 69 -8.16 0.48 6.10
C THR A 69 -8.27 1.89 5.55
N PHE A 70 -8.11 2.05 4.23
CA PHE A 70 -8.01 3.37 3.59
C PHE A 70 -9.17 3.67 2.63
N ASP A 71 -10.11 2.73 2.44
CA ASP A 71 -11.25 2.87 1.53
C ASP A 71 -10.83 3.31 0.11
N CYS A 72 -9.76 2.69 -0.40
CA CYS A 72 -9.18 3.04 -1.68
C CYS A 72 -9.43 1.96 -2.76
N PRO A 73 -9.67 2.35 -4.03
CA PRO A 73 -9.74 1.43 -5.14
C PRO A 73 -8.43 0.66 -5.35
N PHE A 74 -8.56 -0.58 -5.84
CA PHE A 74 -7.46 -1.42 -6.28
C PHE A 74 -7.42 -1.48 -7.81
N GLY A 75 -6.25 -1.18 -8.38
CA GLY A 75 -5.97 -1.28 -9.80
C GLY A 75 -4.76 -2.16 -10.06
N ALA A 76 -4.74 -2.85 -11.19
CA ALA A 76 -3.57 -3.58 -11.65
C ALA A 76 -3.33 -3.27 -13.12
N TYR A 77 -2.07 -3.01 -13.48
CA TYR A 77 -1.69 -2.85 -14.88
C TYR A 77 -1.57 -4.24 -15.53
N LYS A 78 -2.05 -4.38 -16.77
CA LYS A 78 -2.09 -5.64 -17.52
C LYS A 78 -1.36 -5.50 -18.85
#